data_AF-A0A1Z8V4M8-F1
#
_entry.id   AF-A0A1Z8V4M8-F1
#
_cell.length_a   1.000
_cell.length_b   1.000
_cell.length_c   1.000
_cell.angle_alpha   90.00
_cell.angle_beta   90.00
_cell.angle_gamma   90.00
#
_symmetry.space_group_name_H-M   'P 1'
#
loop_
_entity.id
_entity.type
_entity.pdbx_description
1 polymer ?
#
loop_
_entity_poly.entity_id
_entity_poly.type
_entity_poly.pdbx_seq_one_letter_code
_entity_poly.pdbx_strand_id
1 'polypeptide(L)' 'MSEYYDLKQQKRKDAFGLFYESVLKPDHELRKCAHNQECYNELIEWRQDILQYLQKRRQQEFN' A
#
# COMPACT_ATOMS: atom_id res chain seq x y z
N MET A 1 17.80 18.48 -17.11
CA MET A 1 16.78 17.53 -17.61
C MET A 1 16.88 16.18 -16.90
N SER A 2 18.07 15.57 -16.76
CA SER A 2 18.23 14.33 -15.99
C SER A 2 17.94 14.51 -14.49
N GLU A 3 18.35 15.64 -13.91
CA GLU A 3 18.12 15.93 -12.48
C GLU A 3 16.62 15.97 -12.09
N TYR A 4 15.75 16.47 -12.99
CA TYR A 4 14.30 16.44 -12.78
C TYR A 4 13.74 15.01 -12.82
N TYR A 5 14.30 14.17 -13.70
CA TYR A 5 13.91 12.77 -13.82
C TYR A 5 14.30 11.99 -12.55
N ASP A 6 15.53 12.18 -12.06
CA ASP A 6 16.03 11.55 -10.84
C ASP A 6 15.20 11.97 -9.61
N LEU A 7 14.86 13.26 -9.50
CA LEU A 7 13.99 13.76 -8.44
C LEU A 7 12.58 13.15 -8.50
N LYS A 8 12.03 12.97 -9.71
CA LYS A 8 10.72 12.34 -9.89
C LYS A 8 10.75 10.87 -9.47
N GLN A 9 11.82 10.13 -9.79
CA GLN A 9 11.97 8.74 -9.38
C GLN A 9 12.08 8.59 -7.86
N GLN A 10 12.84 9.46 -7.20
CA GLN A 10 12.94 9.46 -5.74
C GLN A 10 11.59 9.73 -5.09
N LYS A 11 10.88 10.79 -5.51
CA LYS A 11 9.54 11.10 -5.02
C LYS A 11 8.56 9.95 -5.22
N ARG A 12 8.67 9.22 -6.33
CA ARG A 12 7.83 8.05 -6.62
C ARG A 12 8.12 6.90 -5.65
N LYS A 13 9.38 6.66 -5.30
CA LYS A 13 9.80 5.67 -4.30
C LYS A 13 9.29 6.03 -2.91
N ASP A 14 9.42 7.30 -2.52
CA ASP A 14 8.95 7.80 -1.23
C ASP A 14 7.42 7.68 -1.11
N ALA A 15 6.69 8.09 -2.15
CA ALA A 15 5.24 7.97 -2.20
C ALA A 15 4.76 6.50 -2.11
N PHE A 16 5.47 5.59 -2.78
CA PHE A 16 5.18 4.16 -2.67
C PHE A 16 5.39 3.64 -1.24
N GLY A 17 6.44 4.10 -0.55
CA GLY A 17 6.70 3.76 0.85
C GLY A 17 5.56 4.20 1.77
N LEU A 18 5.13 5.46 1.65
CA LEU A 18 4.01 6.01 2.41
C LEU A 18 2.71 5.21 2.19
N PHE A 19 2.42 4.84 0.94
CA PHE A 19 1.24 4.03 0.62
C PHE A 19 1.36 2.60 1.15
N TYR A 20 2.54 1.99 1.06
CA TYR A 20 2.77 0.66 1.63
C TYR A 20 2.53 0.66 3.15
N GLU A 21 3.04 1.68 3.84
CA GLU A 21 2.81 1.83 5.27
C GLU A 21 1.34 2.08 5.63
N SER A 22 0.59 2.83 4.82
CA SER A 22 -0.84 3.06 5.09
C SER A 22 -1.65 1.77 4.98
N VAL A 23 -1.30 0.89 4.03
CA VAL A 23 -1.89 -0.45 3.92
C VAL A 23 -1.39 -1.37 5.03
N LEU A 24 -0.13 -1.26 5.48
CA LEU A 24 0.43 -2.06 6.58
C LEU A 24 -0.09 -1.63 7.95
N LYS A 25 -0.46 -0.37 8.16
CA LYS A 25 -1.05 0.09 9.41
C LYS A 25 -2.52 -0.35 9.49
N PRO A 26 -3.02 -0.71 10.67
CA PRO A 26 -4.45 -0.99 10.85
C PRO A 26 -5.25 0.32 10.80
N ASP A 27 -6.29 0.37 9.96
CA ASP A 27 -7.29 1.44 9.99
C ASP A 27 -8.47 0.99 10.86
N HIS A 28 -8.61 1.59 12.04
CA HIS A 28 -9.63 1.21 13.03
C HIS A 28 -11.05 1.57 12.58
N GLU A 29 -11.24 2.69 11.88
CA GLU A 29 -12.56 3.11 11.41
C GLU A 29 -13.03 2.23 10.26
N LEU A 30 -12.13 1.88 9.32
CA LEU A 30 -12.42 0.93 8.26
C LEU A 30 -12.79 -0.44 8.83
N ARG A 31 -12.07 -0.92 9.84
CA ARG A 31 -12.37 -2.21 10.50
C ARG A 31 -13.72 -2.18 11.21
N LYS A 32 -14.04 -1.09 11.90
CA LYS A 32 -15.36 -0.91 12.52
C LYS A 32 -16.48 -0.93 11.47
N CYS A 33 -16.26 -0.26 10.35
CA CYS A 33 -17.18 -0.26 9.22
C CYS A 33 -17.38 -1.66 8.63
N ALA A 34 -16.31 -2.45 8.51
CA ALA A 34 -16.39 -3.84 8.03
C ALA A 34 -17.09 -4.77 9.01
N HIS A 35 -16.94 -4.57 10.32
CA HIS A 35 -17.75 -5.29 11.31
C HIS A 35 -19.24 -4.96 11.19
N ASN A 36 -19.59 -3.68 11.02
CA ASN A 36 -20.99 -3.25 10.85
C ASN A 36 -21.62 -3.80 9.56
N GLN A 37 -20.81 -4.06 8.54
CA GLN A 37 -21.22 -4.63 7.26
C GLN A 37 -21.04 -6.16 7.18
N GLU A 38 -20.65 -6.81 8.29
CA GLU A 38 -20.43 -8.25 8.37
C GLU A 38 -19.39 -8.80 7.36
N CYS A 39 -18.40 -7.98 6.96
CA CYS A 39 -17.39 -8.31 5.95
C CYS A 39 -15.94 -8.16 6.44
N TYR A 40 -15.72 -8.30 7.75
CA TYR A 40 -14.40 -8.11 8.36
C TYR A 40 -13.37 -9.14 7.88
N ASN A 41 -13.75 -10.41 7.74
CA ASN A 41 -12.81 -11.46 7.36
C ASN A 41 -12.31 -11.24 5.92
N GLU A 42 -13.24 -10.95 5.02
CA GLU A 42 -12.99 -10.61 3.62
C GLU A 42 -12.09 -9.38 3.51
N LEU A 43 -12.30 -8.35 4.36
CA LEU A 43 -11.40 -7.19 4.41
C LEU A 43 -9.95 -7.60 4.75
N ILE A 44 -9.76 -8.52 5.70
CA ILE A 44 -8.42 -8.99 6.08
C ILE A 44 -7.78 -9.84 4.99
N GLU A 45 -8.56 -10.68 4.29
CA GLU A 45 -8.10 -11.44 3.11
C GLU A 45 -7.62 -10.49 2.01
N TRP A 46 -8.46 -9.53 1.61
CA TRP A 46 -8.09 -8.51 0.62
C TRP A 46 -6.84 -7.75 1.02
N ARG A 47 -6.73 -7.35 2.28
CA ARG A 47 -5.55 -6.67 2.80
C ARG A 47 -4.28 -7.51 2.62
N GLN A 48 -4.35 -8.81 2.87
CA GLN A 48 -3.21 -9.71 2.72
C GLN A 48 -2.79 -9.83 1.25
N ASP A 49 -3.74 -9.97 0.33
CA ASP A 49 -3.49 -10.01 -1.11
C ASP A 49 -2.84 -8.72 -1.61
N ILE A 50 -3.33 -7.55 -1.16
CA ILE A 50 -2.77 -6.26 -1.53
C ILE A 50 -1.35 -6.08 -0.98
N LEU A 51 -1.06 -6.52 0.25
CA LEU A 51 0.29 -6.45 0.80
C LEU A 51 1.29 -7.30 -0.01
N GLN A 52 0.88 -8.51 -0.42
CA GLN A 52 1.69 -9.37 -1.30
C GLN A 52 1.90 -8.71 -2.68
N TYR A 53 0.84 -8.17 -3.26
CA TYR A 53 0.93 -7.44 -4.53
C TYR A 53 1.90 -6.26 -4.42
N LEU A 54 1.80 -5.43 -3.38
CA LEU A 54 2.69 -4.29 -3.19
C LEU A 54 4.15 -4.74 -3.00
N GLN A 55 4.41 -5.83 -2.27
CA GLN A 55 5.76 -6.35 -2.14
C GLN A 55 6.34 -6.75 -3.50
N LYS A 56 5.56 -7.46 -4.34
CA LYS A 56 5.97 -7.81 -5.71
C LYS A 56 6.19 -6.57 -6.58
N ARG A 57 5.28 -5.58 -6.52
CA ARG A 57 5.42 -4.33 -7.28
C ARG A 57 6.65 -3.53 -6.87
N ARG A 58 6.98 -3.51 -5.57
CA ARG A 58 8.21 -2.86 -5.07
C ARG A 58 9.45 -3.46 -5.72
N GLN A 59 9.53 -4.78 -5.77
CA GLN A 59 10.65 -5.49 -6.42
C GLN A 59 10.72 -5.22 -7.92
N GLN A 60 9.57 -5.16 -8.61
CA GLN A 60 9.55 -4.92 -10.05
C GLN A 60 9.92 -3.48 -10.44
N GLU A 61 9.60 -2.50 -9.59
CA GLU A 61 9.76 -1.09 -9.91
C GLU A 61 11.12 -0.53 -9.46
N PHE A 62 11.68 -1.04 -8.36
CA PHE A 62 12.84 -0.44 -7.69
C PHE A 62 14.04 -1.39 -7.53
N ASN A 63 14.01 -2.59 -8.12
CA ASN A 63 15.20 -3.43 -8.27
C ASN A 63 16.00 -3.03 -9.51
#